data_AF-A0A6M0G5I1-F1
#
_entry.id   AF-A0A6M0G5I1-F1
#
_cell.length_a   1.000
_cell.length_b   1.000
_cell.length_c   1.000
_cell.angle_alpha   90.00
_cell.angle_beta   90.00
_cell.angle_gamma   90.00
#
_symmetry.space_group_name_H-M   'P 1'
#
loop_
_entity.id
_entity.type
_entity.pdbx_description
1 polymer ?
#
loop_
_entity_poly.entity_id
_entity_poly.type
_entity_poly.pdbx_seq_one_letter_code
_entity_poly.pdbx_strand_id
1 'polypeptide(L)' 'MNFERDEKDDLRSEYDLQSLRVRKLGPGRKSFGATVRLEPDVAEIFPNAEAVNEALRFLIRITQEN' A
#
# COMPACT_ATOMS: atom_id res chain seq x y z
N MET A 1 49.26 -19.57 0.95
CA MET A 1 47.87 -19.98 1.30
C MET A 1 46.94 -19.26 0.37
N ASN A 2 46.22 -19.99 -0.49
CA ASN A 2 45.21 -19.43 -1.39
C ASN A 2 43.88 -19.39 -0.62
N PHE A 3 43.27 -18.22 -0.52
CA PHE A 3 41.92 -18.04 0.01
C PHE A 3 40.94 -18.18 -1.16
N GLU A 4 40.45 -19.40 -1.38
CA GLU A 4 39.26 -19.60 -2.21
C GLU A 4 38.06 -19.07 -1.40
N ARG A 5 37.43 -18.00 -1.90
CA ARG A 5 36.20 -17.47 -1.30
C ARG A 5 35.06 -18.39 -1.72
N ASP A 6 34.62 -19.23 -0.80
CA ASP A 6 33.37 -20.00 -0.92
C ASP A 6 32.21 -19.02 -1.11
N GLU A 7 31.66 -18.93 -2.32
CA GLU A 7 30.48 -18.12 -2.66
C GLU A 7 29.18 -18.80 -2.18
N LYS A 8 29.16 -19.27 -0.93
CA LYS A 8 27.95 -19.74 -0.27
C LYS A 8 27.71 -18.91 0.98
N ASP A 9 27.32 -17.66 0.73
CA ASP A 9 26.66 -16.83 1.73
C ASP A 9 25.20 -17.31 1.87
N ASP A 10 25.02 -18.58 2.25
CA ASP A 10 23.71 -19.18 2.48
C ASP A 10 23.23 -18.70 3.86
N LEU A 11 22.22 -17.84 3.87
CA LEU A 11 21.58 -17.41 5.11
C LEU A 11 21.10 -18.63 5.90
N ARG A 12 21.32 -18.60 7.22
CA ARG A 12 20.78 -19.66 8.10
C ARG A 12 19.26 -19.68 8.01
N SER A 13 18.65 -20.85 8.22
CA SER A 13 17.20 -21.05 8.08
C SER A 13 16.35 -20.17 8.98
N GLU A 14 16.89 -19.65 10.09
CA GLU A 14 16.21 -18.70 10.97
C GLU A 14 16.10 -17.28 10.37
N TYR A 15 16.89 -16.96 9.33
CA TYR A 15 16.90 -15.67 8.65
C TYR A 15 16.23 -15.75 7.27
N ASP A 16 14.95 -16.15 7.23
CA ASP A 16 14.13 -16.06 6.02
C ASP A 16 13.72 -14.60 5.76
N LEU A 17 14.41 -13.96 4.82
CA LEU A 17 14.09 -12.59 4.41
C LEU A 17 12.96 -12.51 3.36
N GLN A 18 12.53 -13.64 2.78
CA GLN A 18 11.50 -13.68 1.73
C GLN A 18 10.09 -13.41 2.28
N SER A 19 9.85 -13.76 3.54
CA SER A 19 8.57 -13.52 4.23
C SER A 19 8.43 -12.10 4.81
N LEU A 20 9.50 -11.29 4.78
CA LEU A 20 9.48 -9.95 5.34
C LEU A 20 8.75 -8.97 4.41
N ARG A 21 7.76 -8.24 4.95
CA ARG A 21 7.13 -7.11 4.27
C ARG A 21 8.13 -5.96 4.14
N VAL A 22 8.70 -5.77 2.95
CA VAL A 22 9.60 -4.66 2.64
C VAL A 22 8.84 -3.34 2.75
N ARG A 23 9.21 -2.50 3.72
CA ARG A 23 8.75 -1.11 3.80
C ARG A 23 9.92 -0.19 3.48
N LYS A 24 9.76 0.63 2.44
CA LYS A 24 10.78 1.64 2.08
C LYS A 24 10.92 2.65 3.23
N LEU A 25 12.07 2.62 3.88
CA LEU A 25 12.46 3.53 4.97
C LEU A 25 13.49 4.53 4.42
N GLY A 26 13.26 5.83 4.56
CA GLY A 26 14.22 6.86 4.15
C GLY A 26 13.63 8.27 4.01
N PRO A 27 14.48 9.32 4.11
CA PRO A 27 14.09 10.70 3.85
C PRO A 27 13.76 10.90 2.35
N GLY A 28 12.71 11.67 2.04
CA GLY A 28 12.22 11.88 0.67
C GLY A 28 10.99 11.06 0.27
N ARG A 29 10.36 10.36 1.22
CA ARG A 29 9.06 9.71 0.95
C ARG A 29 8.00 10.77 0.62
N LYS A 30 7.25 10.56 -0.47
CA LYS A 30 5.92 11.15 -0.59
C LYS A 30 5.07 10.44 0.47
N SER A 31 4.56 11.15 1.47
CA SER A 31 3.43 10.61 2.23
C SER A 31 2.40 10.18 1.20
N PHE A 32 1.92 8.93 1.28
CA PHE A 32 0.60 8.63 0.70
C PHE A 32 -0.30 9.76 1.23
N GLY A 33 -0.91 10.53 0.35
CA GLY A 33 -1.60 11.77 0.72
C GLY A 33 -2.71 11.53 1.74
N ALA A 34 -3.62 12.48 1.89
CA ALA A 34 -4.84 12.23 2.67
C ALA A 34 -5.52 10.96 2.14
N THR A 35 -5.47 9.88 2.93
CA THR A 35 -6.04 8.58 2.59
C THR A 35 -7.31 8.41 3.39
N VAL A 36 -8.43 8.22 2.71
CA VAL A 36 -9.72 7.95 3.36
C VAL A 36 -9.91 6.45 3.41
N ARG A 37 -10.15 5.92 4.61
CA ARG A 37 -10.46 4.50 4.79
C ARG A 37 -11.95 4.29 4.56
N LEU A 38 -12.27 3.36 3.67
CA LEU A 38 -13.64 2.88 3.46
C LEU A 38 -13.87 1.63 4.31
N GLU A 39 -15.11 1.44 4.74
CA GLU A 39 -15.54 0.19 5.36
C GLU A 39 -15.64 -0.93 4.31
N PRO A 40 -15.55 -2.22 4.70
CA PRO A 40 -15.48 -3.34 3.76
C PRO A 40 -16.70 -3.45 2.85
N ASP A 41 -17.88 -3.21 3.39
CA ASP A 41 -19.16 -3.19 2.66
C ASP A 41 -19.18 -2.12 1.57
N VAL A 42 -18.68 -0.92 1.86
CA VAL A 42 -18.57 0.16 0.87
C VAL A 42 -17.52 -0.17 -0.18
N ALA A 43 -16.39 -0.75 0.21
CA ALA A 43 -15.32 -1.14 -0.70
C ALA A 43 -15.74 -2.26 -1.68
N GLU A 44 -16.65 -3.15 -1.27
CA GLU A 44 -17.22 -4.19 -2.13
C GLU A 44 -18.15 -3.61 -3.20
N ILE A 45 -18.87 -2.52 -2.87
CA ILE A 45 -19.81 -1.87 -3.78
C ILE A 45 -19.08 -0.99 -4.81
N PHE A 46 -18.01 -0.30 -4.40
CA PHE A 46 -17.30 0.64 -5.25
C PHE A 46 -15.95 0.08 -5.74
N PRO A 47 -15.80 -0.23 -7.05
CA PRO A 47 -14.61 -0.90 -7.57
C PRO A 47 -13.36 -0.01 -7.63
N ASN A 48 -13.53 1.33 -7.60
CA ASN A 48 -12.42 2.28 -7.65
C ASN A 48 -12.77 3.62 -6.99
N ALA A 49 -11.74 4.47 -6.81
CA ALA A 49 -11.89 5.79 -6.18
C ALA A 49 -12.69 6.78 -7.05
N GLU A 50 -12.73 6.62 -8.37
CA GLU A 50 -13.48 7.50 -9.26
C GLU A 50 -14.99 7.33 -9.04
N ALA A 51 -15.47 6.09 -8.96
CA ALA A 51 -16.86 5.76 -8.67
C ALA A 51 -17.34 6.31 -7.32
N VAL A 52 -16.50 6.22 -6.27
CA VAL A 52 -16.79 6.82 -4.96
C VAL A 52 -16.92 8.34 -5.07
N ASN A 53 -15.98 8.98 -5.75
CA ASN A 53 -15.96 10.44 -5.89
C ASN A 53 -17.18 10.96 -6.67
N GLU A 54 -17.60 10.25 -7.72
CA GLU A 54 -18.80 10.61 -8.49
C GLU A 54 -20.07 10.49 -7.65
N ALA A 55 -20.25 9.41 -6.90
CA ALA A 55 -21.39 9.23 -6.02
C ALA A 55 -21.47 10.33 -4.94
N LEU A 56 -20.34 10.67 -4.31
CA LEU A 56 -20.30 11.74 -3.31
C LEU A 56 -20.56 13.13 -3.91
N ARG A 57 -20.04 13.41 -5.11
CA ARG A 57 -20.33 14.66 -5.83
C ARG A 57 -21.80 14.78 -6.21
N PHE A 58 -22.42 13.68 -6.64
CA PHE A 58 -23.85 13.64 -6.94
C PHE A 58 -24.68 13.97 -5.69
N LEU A 59 -24.35 13.35 -4.55
CA LEU A 59 -25.01 13.66 -3.29
C LEU A 59 -24.86 15.15 -2.90
N ILE A 60 -23.65 15.71 -3.03
CA ILE A 60 -23.41 17.13 -2.76
C ILE A 60 -24.31 18.03 -3.62
N ARG A 61 -24.44 17.73 -4.92
CA ARG A 61 -25.31 18.51 -5.83
C ARG A 61 -26.77 18.48 -5.38
N ILE A 62 -27.30 17.30 -5.06
CA ILE A 62 -28.67 17.16 -4.56
C ILE A 62 -28.89 17.99 -3.29
N THR A 63 -27.91 17.96 -2.38
CA THR A 63 -28.03 18.70 -1.11
C THR A 63 -27.87 20.21 -1.25
N GLN A 64 -27.24 20.70 -2.32
CA GLN A 64 -27.04 22.14 -2.58
C GLN A 64 -28.17 22.79 -3.38
N GLU A 65 -28.94 21.99 -4.13
CA GLU A 65 -30.11 22.47 -4.88
C GLU A 65 -31.40 22.49 -4.02
N ASN A 66 -31.33 22.13 -2.74
CA ASN A 66 -32.36 22.33 -1.72
C ASN A 66 -32.03 23.51 -0.81
#